data_AF-A0A094ITI3-F1
#
_entry.id   AF-A0A094ITI3-F1
#
_cell.length_a   1.000
_cell.length_b   1.000
_cell.length_c   1.000
_cell.angle_alpha   90.00
_cell.angle_beta   90.00
_cell.angle_gamma   90.00
#
_symmetry.space_group_name_H-M   'P 1'
#
loop_
_entity.id
_entity.type
_entity.pdbx_description
1 polymer ?
#
loop_
_entity_poly.entity_id
_entity_poly.type
_entity_poly.pdbx_seq_one_letter_code
_entity_poly.pdbx_strand_id
1 'polypeptide(L)'
;MVEPADDEEPELQILCKAFDWMIQNAQHTTVQEVVGQAALFEVNKKEANKETQMPFDSWMDITTVQSYTHVWRQILCYIVQAEEEEPIHWPVYKLTPRQEISIQILRESIREFQAWKHAEDAERDGSNGEEEEDKEGEWEESNEEIKRMKKVQRDVLRFCIDLLDHPLQDREYESAMISGLAVLGLRDDEGWLDAEDYTPKYSAAIKLARLMVVQEAYKRKEEAMELLQEQYSTQQQGISQDESHRETSSYYHLISCMVKKFMTMSPGNRDPTPMQWIFRARSYGFKIRYTTTAEGCIQWVGDTILYQQIRFDMAEVKTMMRGLVDEARAVLYKELMMVDMDSQGQVDATQVPGIDWDMMVDNPSENRVGWSFLDDERNRFEVDGKWWLYERMFTEQRVRERIINKTSEDERPTI
;
A
#
# COMPACT_ATOMS: atom_id res chain seq x y z
N MET A 1 -11.94 -11.96 -14.95
CA MET A 1 -11.07 -11.36 -13.92
C MET A 1 -11.93 -11.17 -12.66
N VAL A 2 -11.38 -11.19 -11.44
CA VAL A 2 -12.16 -10.65 -10.29
C VAL A 2 -12.22 -9.15 -10.52
N GLU A 3 -13.36 -8.68 -11.01
CA GLU A 3 -13.56 -7.28 -11.31
C GLU A 3 -13.48 -6.47 -10.01
N PRO A 4 -12.86 -5.28 -10.02
CA PRO A 4 -12.92 -4.39 -8.87
C PRO A 4 -14.38 -4.08 -8.55
N ALA A 5 -14.68 -3.81 -7.27
CA ALA A 5 -16.02 -3.38 -6.85
C ALA A 5 -16.50 -2.25 -7.76
N ASP A 6 -17.53 -2.52 -8.57
CA ASP A 6 -18.16 -1.55 -9.46
C ASP A 6 -19.10 -0.65 -8.66
N ASP A 7 -19.61 0.42 -9.25
CA ASP A 7 -20.63 1.30 -8.67
C ASP A 7 -21.94 0.56 -8.34
N GLU A 8 -22.12 -0.64 -8.90
CA GLU A 8 -23.25 -1.54 -8.65
C GLU A 8 -23.11 -2.36 -7.35
N GLU A 9 -21.92 -2.43 -6.73
CA GLU A 9 -21.64 -3.23 -5.52
C GLU A 9 -21.16 -2.37 -4.33
N PRO A 10 -22.06 -1.55 -3.72
CA PRO A 10 -21.69 -0.62 -2.65
C PRO A 10 -21.12 -1.30 -1.39
N GLU A 11 -21.55 -2.53 -1.08
CA GLU A 11 -21.01 -3.31 0.04
C GLU A 11 -19.51 -3.62 -0.15
N LEU A 12 -19.10 -3.97 -1.38
CA LEU A 12 -17.70 -4.26 -1.69
C LEU A 12 -16.83 -3.00 -1.74
N GLN A 13 -17.40 -1.86 -2.12
CA GLN A 13 -16.69 -0.58 -2.04
C GLN A 13 -16.38 -0.20 -0.58
N ILE A 14 -17.35 -0.38 0.32
CA ILE A 14 -17.15 -0.16 1.76
C ILE A 14 -16.07 -1.10 2.31
N LEU A 15 -16.11 -2.39 1.94
CA LEU A 15 -15.09 -3.38 2.28
C LEU A 15 -13.69 -2.94 1.81
N CYS A 16 -13.56 -2.54 0.55
CA CYS A 16 -12.30 -2.08 -0.03
C CYS A 16 -11.77 -0.83 0.67
N LYS A 17 -12.62 0.18 0.89
CA LYS A 17 -12.26 1.42 1.60
C LYS A 17 -11.81 1.13 3.03
N ALA A 18 -12.55 0.29 3.76
CA ALA A 18 -12.18 -0.14 5.10
C ALA A 18 -10.84 -0.88 5.12
N PHE A 19 -10.59 -1.77 4.17
CA PHE A 19 -9.32 -2.49 4.07
C PHE A 19 -8.15 -1.53 3.81
N ASP A 20 -8.29 -0.61 2.85
CA ASP A 20 -7.24 0.36 2.52
C ASP A 20 -6.89 1.24 3.73
N TRP A 21 -7.90 1.78 4.42
CA TRP A 21 -7.68 2.58 5.63
C TRP A 21 -7.07 1.77 6.78
N MET A 22 -7.48 0.51 6.93
CA MET A 22 -6.89 -0.39 7.92
C MET A 22 -5.40 -0.61 7.65
N ILE A 23 -5.01 -0.81 6.38
CA ILE A 23 -3.60 -0.98 5.99
C ILE A 23 -2.80 0.31 6.19
N GLN A 24 -3.34 1.47 5.81
CA GLN A 24 -2.69 2.77 6.06
C GLN A 24 -2.45 2.99 7.56
N ASN A 25 -3.48 2.76 8.39
CA ASN A 25 -3.36 2.81 9.85
C ASN A 25 -2.28 1.84 10.35
N ALA A 26 -2.23 0.63 9.79
CA ALA A 26 -1.25 -0.38 10.18
C ALA A 26 0.20 -0.01 9.84
N GLN A 27 0.44 0.76 8.78
CA GLN A 27 1.79 1.26 8.46
C GLN A 27 2.32 2.18 9.55
N HIS A 28 1.45 3.04 10.11
CA HIS A 28 1.79 3.97 11.19
C HIS A 28 1.93 3.29 12.56
N THR A 29 1.18 2.22 12.83
CA THR A 29 1.32 1.48 14.10
C THR A 29 2.51 0.52 14.10
N THR A 30 2.95 0.05 12.93
CA THR A 30 4.03 -0.95 12.79
C THR A 30 5.41 -0.28 12.73
N VAL A 31 5.68 0.64 13.66
CA VAL A 31 6.97 1.32 13.80
C VAL A 31 7.63 0.97 15.13
N GLN A 32 8.95 1.13 15.21
CA GLN A 32 9.74 0.71 16.38
C GLN A 32 9.29 1.42 17.66
N GLU A 33 8.89 2.67 17.55
CA GLU A 33 8.44 3.54 18.63
C GLU A 33 7.16 3.04 19.29
N VAL A 34 6.34 2.28 18.55
CA VAL A 34 5.03 1.80 19.02
C VAL A 34 5.13 0.35 19.52
N VAL A 35 5.61 -0.58 18.68
CA VAL A 35 5.58 -2.02 19.01
C VAL A 35 6.89 -2.59 19.53
N GLY A 36 7.99 -1.83 19.42
CA GLY A 36 9.32 -2.23 19.84
C GLY A 36 10.06 -3.12 18.84
N GLN A 37 11.39 -3.03 18.84
CA GLN A 37 12.26 -3.70 17.87
C GLN A 37 12.11 -5.23 17.91
N ALA A 38 12.04 -5.84 19.10
CA ALA A 38 11.91 -7.29 19.23
C ALA A 38 10.65 -7.84 18.54
N ALA A 39 9.54 -7.10 18.60
CA ALA A 39 8.30 -7.45 17.92
C ALA A 39 8.44 -7.40 16.39
N LEU A 40 9.15 -6.38 15.86
CA LEU A 40 9.42 -6.25 14.43
C LEU A 40 10.33 -7.37 13.90
N PHE A 41 11.31 -7.83 14.68
CA PHE A 41 12.12 -8.99 14.32
C PHE A 41 11.28 -10.29 14.31
N GLU A 42 10.40 -10.45 15.30
CA GLU A 42 9.53 -11.63 15.42
C GLU A 42 8.55 -11.73 14.25
N VAL A 43 7.88 -10.63 13.86
CA VAL A 43 6.93 -10.68 12.73
C VAL A 43 7.60 -10.90 11.37
N ASN A 44 8.87 -10.48 11.23
CA ASN A 44 9.63 -10.75 10.01
C ASN A 44 10.08 -12.21 9.87
N LYS A 45 9.87 -13.04 10.91
CA LYS A 45 10.37 -14.42 10.96
C LYS A 45 9.72 -15.28 9.88
N LYS A 46 10.55 -15.97 9.11
CA LYS A 46 10.13 -16.94 8.08
C LYS A 46 10.28 -18.38 8.57
N GLU A 47 11.34 -18.68 9.32
CA GLU A 47 11.63 -20.01 9.85
C GLU A 47 11.57 -19.99 11.37
N ALA A 48 10.84 -20.92 12.00
CA ALA A 48 10.65 -20.94 13.45
C ALA A 48 11.96 -21.03 14.26
N ASN A 49 12.97 -21.70 13.71
CA ASN A 49 14.25 -21.98 14.40
C ASN A 49 15.40 -21.07 13.94
N LYS A 50 15.14 -20.05 13.12
CA LYS A 50 16.16 -19.14 12.60
C LYS A 50 15.81 -17.70 12.93
N GLU A 51 16.76 -16.98 13.50
CA GLU A 51 16.60 -15.54 13.74
C GLU A 51 16.65 -14.76 12.42
N THR A 52 15.87 -13.69 12.37
CA THR A 52 15.88 -12.73 11.28
C THR A 52 17.03 -11.76 11.45
N GLN A 53 17.65 -11.36 10.34
CA GLN A 53 18.77 -10.41 10.37
C GLN A 53 18.30 -8.95 10.37
N MET A 54 17.04 -8.70 10.01
CA MET A 54 16.48 -7.35 9.91
C MET A 54 15.08 -7.30 10.52
N PRO A 55 14.69 -6.18 11.15
CA PRO A 55 13.32 -5.96 11.59
C PRO A 55 12.38 -5.92 10.38
N PHE A 56 11.09 -6.16 10.62
CA PHE A 56 10.08 -5.89 9.62
C PHE A 56 9.97 -4.38 9.38
N ASP A 57 10.08 -3.99 8.12
CA ASP A 57 9.81 -2.63 7.66
C ASP A 57 8.34 -2.53 7.24
N SER A 58 7.58 -1.61 7.83
CA SER A 58 6.18 -1.36 7.48
C SER A 58 6.03 -0.37 6.33
N TRP A 59 7.06 0.44 6.06
CA TRP A 59 6.96 1.50 5.09
C TRP A 59 6.97 0.93 3.68
N MET A 60 6.13 1.53 2.84
CA MET A 60 5.96 1.23 1.43
C MET A 60 5.61 2.56 0.77
N ASP A 61 6.17 2.82 -0.41
CA ASP A 61 5.75 3.99 -1.20
C ASP A 61 4.30 3.82 -1.68
N ILE A 62 3.68 4.95 -2.07
CA ILE A 62 2.25 4.98 -2.39
C ILE A 62 1.87 4.00 -3.52
N THR A 63 2.73 3.81 -4.52
CA THR A 63 2.47 2.91 -5.65
C THR A 63 2.53 1.44 -5.21
N THR A 64 3.49 1.10 -4.34
CA THR A 64 3.59 -0.23 -3.74
C THR A 64 2.40 -0.53 -2.85
N VAL A 65 1.96 0.43 -2.01
CA VAL A 65 0.77 0.25 -1.16
C VAL A 65 -0.45 -0.04 -2.03
N GLN A 66 -0.72 0.77 -3.04
CA GLN A 66 -1.87 0.59 -3.93
C GLN A 66 -1.84 -0.77 -4.65
N SER A 67 -0.68 -1.16 -5.17
CA SER A 67 -0.51 -2.47 -5.83
C SER A 67 -0.76 -3.62 -4.85
N TYR A 68 -0.23 -3.52 -3.62
CA TYR A 68 -0.32 -4.58 -2.64
C TYR A 68 -1.72 -4.70 -2.04
N THR A 69 -2.38 -3.57 -1.77
CA THR A 69 -3.77 -3.59 -1.29
C THR A 69 -4.73 -4.05 -2.38
N HIS A 70 -4.47 -3.74 -3.65
CA HIS A 70 -5.24 -4.27 -4.78
C HIS A 70 -5.29 -5.80 -4.77
N VAL A 71 -4.15 -6.49 -4.56
CA VAL A 71 -4.11 -7.96 -4.48
C VAL A 71 -5.03 -8.49 -3.37
N TRP A 72 -4.98 -7.90 -2.17
CA TRP A 72 -5.83 -8.33 -1.06
C TRP A 72 -7.31 -7.98 -1.26
N ARG A 73 -7.62 -6.81 -1.82
CA ARG A 73 -8.98 -6.42 -2.16
C ARG A 73 -9.61 -7.42 -3.11
N GLN A 74 -8.89 -7.84 -4.16
CA GLN A 74 -9.40 -8.87 -5.08
C GLN A 74 -9.67 -10.20 -4.37
N ILE A 75 -8.80 -10.63 -3.43
CA ILE A 75 -9.04 -11.84 -2.64
C ILE A 75 -10.29 -11.68 -1.76
N LEU A 76 -10.43 -10.55 -1.07
CA LEU A 76 -11.57 -10.29 -0.18
C LEU A 76 -12.88 -10.20 -0.95
N CYS A 77 -12.93 -9.46 -2.06
CA CYS A 77 -14.11 -9.36 -2.92
C CYS A 77 -14.50 -10.75 -3.45
N TYR A 78 -13.54 -11.52 -3.97
CA TYR A 78 -13.79 -12.89 -4.43
C TYR A 78 -14.43 -13.76 -3.35
N ILE A 79 -13.94 -13.71 -2.11
CA ILE A 79 -14.48 -14.52 -1.02
C ILE A 79 -15.89 -14.03 -0.64
N VAL A 80 -16.09 -12.72 -0.50
CA VAL A 80 -17.40 -12.16 -0.10
C VAL A 80 -18.46 -12.42 -1.17
N GLN A 81 -18.13 -12.23 -2.45
CA GLN A 81 -19.04 -12.51 -3.57
C GLN A 81 -19.38 -14.00 -3.66
N ALA A 82 -18.37 -14.88 -3.54
CA ALA A 82 -18.58 -16.32 -3.58
C ALA A 82 -19.55 -16.82 -2.47
N GLU A 83 -19.57 -16.14 -1.33
CA GLU A 83 -20.46 -16.46 -0.20
C GLU A 83 -21.88 -15.87 -0.36
N GLU A 84 -22.16 -15.21 -1.49
CA GLU A 84 -23.47 -14.70 -1.90
C GLU A 84 -24.09 -15.50 -3.04
N GLU A 85 -23.27 -16.20 -3.82
CA GLU A 85 -23.72 -16.97 -4.98
C GLU A 85 -24.49 -18.25 -4.61
N GLU A 86 -25.26 -18.75 -5.57
CA GLU A 86 -25.96 -20.01 -5.42
C GLU A 86 -24.97 -21.19 -5.29
N PRO A 87 -25.32 -22.26 -4.53
CA PRO A 87 -24.41 -23.38 -4.24
C PRO A 87 -23.82 -24.11 -5.46
N ILE A 88 -24.43 -23.95 -6.64
CA ILE A 88 -23.96 -24.55 -7.91
C ILE A 88 -22.67 -23.89 -8.41
N HIS A 89 -22.45 -22.61 -8.07
CA HIS A 89 -21.28 -21.83 -8.48
C HIS A 89 -20.23 -21.71 -7.37
N TRP A 90 -20.54 -22.24 -6.18
CA TRP A 90 -19.68 -22.15 -5.01
C TRP A 90 -18.27 -22.71 -5.27
N PRO A 91 -17.21 -21.94 -5.01
CA PRO A 91 -15.84 -22.41 -5.17
C PRO A 91 -15.52 -23.58 -4.24
N VAL A 92 -14.60 -24.46 -4.62
CA VAL A 92 -14.30 -25.69 -3.86
C VAL A 92 -13.75 -25.43 -2.43
N TYR A 93 -13.36 -24.18 -2.10
CA TYR A 93 -12.86 -23.85 -0.78
C TYR A 93 -13.92 -24.03 0.32
N LYS A 94 -13.45 -24.19 1.56
CA LYS A 94 -14.30 -24.30 2.75
C LYS A 94 -13.82 -23.33 3.82
N LEU A 95 -14.74 -22.52 4.33
CA LEU A 95 -14.46 -21.71 5.49
C LEU A 95 -14.37 -22.60 6.74
N THR A 96 -13.45 -22.26 7.64
CA THR A 96 -13.47 -22.82 8.99
C THR A 96 -14.63 -22.21 9.79
N PRO A 97 -15.12 -22.84 10.87
CA PRO A 97 -16.19 -22.27 11.69
C PRO A 97 -15.88 -20.86 12.20
N ARG A 98 -14.59 -20.58 12.44
CA ARG A 98 -14.14 -19.26 12.86
C ARG A 98 -14.22 -18.23 11.72
N GLN A 99 -13.81 -18.63 10.53
CA GLN A 99 -13.92 -17.81 9.33
C GLN A 99 -15.38 -17.49 9.00
N GLU A 100 -16.29 -18.48 9.07
CA GLU A 100 -17.74 -18.30 8.89
C GLU A 100 -18.31 -17.25 9.85
N ILE A 101 -17.95 -17.32 11.14
CA ILE A 101 -18.38 -16.31 12.13
C ILE A 101 -17.84 -14.93 11.78
N SER A 102 -16.54 -14.83 11.48
CA SER A 102 -15.89 -13.54 11.23
C SER A 102 -16.38 -12.86 9.94
N ILE A 103 -16.65 -13.60 8.86
CA ILE A 103 -17.20 -13.04 7.63
C ILE A 103 -18.65 -12.59 7.83
N GLN A 104 -19.43 -13.31 8.64
CA GLN A 104 -20.81 -12.96 8.93
C GLN A 104 -20.90 -11.66 9.75
N ILE A 105 -20.04 -11.51 10.77
CA ILE A 105 -19.88 -10.26 11.53
C ILE A 105 -19.45 -9.11 10.61
N LEU A 106 -18.47 -9.36 9.73
CA LEU A 106 -18.01 -8.34 8.78
C LEU A 106 -19.15 -7.86 7.86
N ARG A 107 -19.92 -8.79 7.28
CA ARG A 107 -21.05 -8.47 6.40
C ARG A 107 -22.14 -7.69 7.14
N GLU A 108 -22.43 -8.06 8.39
CA GLU A 108 -23.36 -7.31 9.23
C GLU A 108 -22.86 -5.88 9.49
N SER A 109 -21.60 -5.71 9.86
CA SER A 109 -20.99 -4.38 10.05
C SER A 109 -20.99 -3.52 8.78
N ILE A 110 -20.78 -4.11 7.60
CA ILE A 110 -20.87 -3.40 6.31
C ILE A 110 -22.30 -2.94 6.05
N ARG A 111 -23.29 -3.82 6.24
CA ARG A 111 -24.71 -3.49 6.05
C ARG A 111 -25.19 -2.41 7.01
N GLU A 112 -24.77 -2.49 8.28
CA GLU A 112 -25.05 -1.44 9.27
C GLU A 112 -24.45 -0.10 8.87
N PHE A 113 -23.20 -0.08 8.38
CA PHE A 113 -22.54 1.13 7.90
C PHE A 113 -23.30 1.72 6.70
N GLN A 114 -23.65 0.88 5.72
CA GLN A 114 -24.35 1.30 4.51
C GLN A 114 -25.74 1.84 4.81
N ALA A 115 -26.52 1.13 5.64
CA ALA A 115 -27.86 1.57 6.03
C ALA A 115 -27.83 2.91 6.78
N TRP A 116 -26.84 3.10 7.65
CA TRP A 116 -26.63 4.37 8.33
C TRP A 116 -26.28 5.50 7.36
N LYS A 117 -25.37 5.26 6.41
CA LYS A 117 -24.97 6.24 5.40
C LYS A 117 -26.15 6.68 4.53
N HIS A 118 -26.97 5.74 4.07
CA HIS A 118 -28.19 6.05 3.33
C HIS A 118 -29.21 6.87 4.15
N ALA A 119 -29.33 6.61 5.45
CA ALA A 119 -30.22 7.38 6.31
C ALA A 119 -29.72 8.82 6.50
N GLU A 120 -28.41 9.01 6.69
CA GLU A 120 -27.78 10.32 6.81
C GLU A 120 -27.90 11.13 5.51
N ASP A 121 -27.65 10.51 4.36
CA ASP A 121 -27.81 11.14 3.04
C ASP A 121 -29.28 11.56 2.80
N ALA A 122 -30.25 10.73 3.21
CA ALA A 122 -31.68 11.05 3.08
C ALA A 122 -32.13 12.20 4.00
N GLU A 123 -31.58 12.30 5.22
CA GLU A 123 -31.82 13.43 6.12
C GLU A 123 -31.22 14.73 5.56
N ARG A 124 -30.05 14.66 4.93
CA ARG A 124 -29.39 15.80 4.28
C ARG A 124 -30.16 16.30 3.06
N ASP A 125 -30.64 15.40 2.21
CA ASP A 125 -31.47 15.76 1.05
C ASP A 125 -32.86 16.29 1.47
N GLY A 126 -33.42 15.80 2.58
CA GLY A 126 -34.68 16.27 3.13
C GLY A 126 -34.63 17.67 3.75
N SER A 127 -33.44 18.18 4.07
CA SER A 127 -33.22 19.52 4.65
C SER A 127 -32.92 20.61 3.61
N ASN A 128 -32.78 20.29 2.33
CA ASN A 128 -32.52 21.27 1.26
C ASN A 128 -33.82 21.87 0.67
N GLY A 129 -34.54 22.60 1.51
CA GLY A 129 -35.54 23.58 1.12
C GLY A 129 -35.10 25.04 1.31
N GLU A 130 -33.89 25.29 1.81
CA GLU A 130 -33.34 26.63 1.97
C GLU A 130 -31.88 26.64 1.45
N GLU A 131 -31.62 27.56 0.52
CA GLU A 131 -30.34 27.76 -0.17
C GLU A 131 -29.22 28.07 0.84
N GLU A 132 -28.37 27.11 1.16
CA GLU A 132 -27.10 27.36 1.85
C GLU A 132 -26.02 27.61 0.79
N GLU A 133 -25.56 28.86 0.75
CA GLU A 133 -24.45 29.35 -0.08
C GLU A 133 -23.19 28.48 0.07
N ASP A 134 -22.54 28.24 -1.07
CA ASP A 134 -21.27 27.54 -1.24
C ASP A 134 -20.24 27.93 -0.18
N LYS A 135 -20.06 27.09 0.83
CA LYS A 135 -18.83 27.03 1.61
C LYS A 135 -18.00 25.87 1.07
N GLU A 136 -17.06 26.21 0.19
CA GLU A 136 -15.85 25.42 -0.04
C GLU A 136 -15.06 25.33 1.27
N GLY A 137 -15.46 24.38 2.12
CA GLY A 137 -14.73 23.97 3.31
C GLY A 137 -14.51 22.47 3.20
N GLU A 138 -13.26 22.04 3.37
CA GLU A 138 -12.85 20.65 3.41
C GLU A 138 -13.88 19.77 4.14
N TRP A 139 -14.29 18.69 3.48
CA TRP A 139 -15.22 17.68 4.01
C TRP A 139 -14.58 17.00 5.23
N GLU A 140 -14.72 17.59 6.42
CA GLU A 140 -14.41 16.91 7.67
C GLU A 140 -15.39 15.74 7.84
N GLU A 141 -14.92 14.52 7.57
CA GLU A 141 -15.68 13.29 7.84
C GLU A 141 -16.25 13.33 9.27
N SER A 142 -17.55 13.09 9.42
CA SER A 142 -18.20 13.15 10.73
C SER A 142 -17.52 12.19 11.70
N ASN A 143 -17.34 12.61 12.96
CA ASN A 143 -16.74 11.77 14.01
C ASN A 143 -17.48 10.40 14.15
N GLU A 144 -18.77 10.38 13.84
CA GLU A 144 -19.59 9.16 13.80
C GLU A 144 -19.32 8.27 12.58
N GLU A 145 -19.02 8.84 11.40
CA GLU A 145 -18.57 8.08 10.21
C GLU A 145 -17.25 7.38 10.52
N ILE A 146 -16.27 8.14 11.04
CA ILE A 146 -14.95 7.62 11.41
C ILE A 146 -15.10 6.47 12.41
N LYS A 147 -15.96 6.61 13.41
CA LYS A 147 -16.21 5.57 14.42
C LYS A 147 -16.82 4.31 13.82
N ARG A 148 -17.84 4.43 12.95
CA ARG A 148 -18.46 3.27 12.29
C ARG A 148 -17.50 2.61 11.31
N MET A 149 -16.76 3.39 10.55
CA MET A 149 -15.74 2.85 9.63
C MET A 149 -14.63 2.13 10.41
N LYS A 150 -14.21 2.61 11.58
CA LYS A 150 -13.27 1.90 12.47
C LYS A 150 -13.80 0.53 12.92
N LYS A 151 -15.11 0.37 13.12
CA LYS A 151 -15.74 -0.94 13.40
C LYS A 151 -15.55 -1.89 12.22
N VAL A 152 -15.87 -1.44 11.00
CA VAL A 152 -15.68 -2.24 9.77
C VAL A 152 -14.21 -2.60 9.59
N GLN A 153 -13.27 -1.66 9.77
CA GLN A 153 -11.82 -1.92 9.73
C GLN A 153 -11.40 -3.02 10.71
N ARG A 154 -11.95 -3.02 11.93
CA ARG A 154 -11.64 -4.02 12.95
C ARG A 154 -12.11 -5.42 12.51
N ASP A 155 -13.31 -5.51 11.95
CA ASP A 155 -13.90 -6.78 11.53
C ASP A 155 -13.22 -7.32 10.26
N VAL A 156 -12.85 -6.45 9.32
CA VAL A 156 -12.01 -6.82 8.16
C VAL A 156 -10.67 -7.39 8.61
N LEU A 157 -9.99 -6.73 9.56
CA LEU A 157 -8.72 -7.23 10.10
C LEU A 157 -8.89 -8.61 10.76
N ARG A 158 -9.93 -8.81 11.58
CA ARG A 158 -10.20 -10.09 12.22
C ARG A 158 -10.45 -11.19 11.20
N PHE A 159 -11.25 -10.92 10.18
CA PHE A 159 -11.49 -11.84 9.07
C PHE A 159 -10.19 -12.19 8.33
N CYS A 160 -9.35 -11.20 7.99
CA CYS A 160 -8.05 -11.44 7.36
C CYS A 160 -7.13 -12.32 8.22
N ILE A 161 -7.07 -12.10 9.53
CA ILE A 161 -6.28 -12.93 10.45
C ILE A 161 -6.82 -14.37 10.49
N ASP A 162 -8.14 -14.52 10.49
CA ASP A 162 -8.78 -15.83 10.51
C ASP A 162 -8.60 -16.57 9.17
N LEU A 163 -8.51 -15.87 8.04
CA LEU A 163 -8.11 -16.43 6.73
C LEU A 163 -6.69 -17.00 6.75
N LEU A 164 -5.75 -16.33 7.43
CA LEU A 164 -4.37 -16.80 7.58
C LEU A 164 -4.25 -18.01 8.52
N ASP A 165 -5.13 -18.10 9.51
CA ASP A 165 -5.19 -19.16 10.52
C ASP A 165 -6.02 -20.37 10.07
N HIS A 166 -5.72 -20.89 8.88
CA HIS A 166 -6.39 -22.06 8.31
C HIS A 166 -5.46 -23.29 8.34
N PRO A 167 -5.86 -24.43 8.92
CA PRO A 167 -5.11 -25.68 8.81
C PRO A 167 -5.32 -26.32 7.44
N LEU A 168 -4.29 -26.36 6.60
CA LEU A 168 -4.29 -27.07 5.33
C LEU A 168 -4.20 -28.57 5.63
N GLN A 169 -5.34 -29.25 5.58
CA GLN A 169 -5.44 -30.71 5.76
C GLN A 169 -5.01 -31.43 4.46
N ASP A 170 -5.87 -32.27 3.90
CA ASP A 170 -5.54 -33.09 2.72
C ASP A 170 -5.49 -32.27 1.41
N ARG A 171 -6.08 -31.06 1.38
CA ARG A 171 -6.23 -30.24 0.17
C ARG A 171 -5.90 -28.77 0.43
N GLU A 172 -4.94 -28.24 -0.30
CA GLU A 172 -4.48 -26.85 -0.16
C GLU A 172 -5.55 -25.84 -0.59
N TYR A 173 -6.29 -26.14 -1.65
CA TYR A 173 -7.36 -25.29 -2.19
C TYR A 173 -8.65 -25.29 -1.36
N GLU A 174 -8.71 -26.04 -0.24
CA GLU A 174 -9.80 -25.86 0.73
C GLU A 174 -9.66 -24.53 1.48
N SER A 175 -8.48 -23.90 1.47
CA SER A 175 -8.30 -22.55 2.00
C SER A 175 -8.83 -21.49 1.04
N ALA A 176 -9.78 -20.69 1.51
CA ALA A 176 -10.31 -19.52 0.78
C ALA A 176 -9.18 -18.55 0.35
N MET A 177 -8.16 -18.36 1.18
CA MET A 177 -6.98 -17.54 0.87
C MET A 177 -6.19 -18.09 -0.33
N ILE A 178 -5.95 -19.41 -0.37
CA ILE A 178 -5.24 -20.05 -1.47
C ILE A 178 -6.11 -20.06 -2.73
N SER A 179 -7.41 -20.31 -2.60
CA SER A 179 -8.36 -20.26 -3.72
C SER A 179 -8.41 -18.85 -4.33
N GLY A 180 -8.54 -17.81 -3.50
CA GLY A 180 -8.53 -16.43 -3.96
C GLY A 180 -7.23 -16.08 -4.68
N LEU A 181 -6.08 -16.45 -4.10
CA LEU A 181 -4.79 -16.26 -4.79
C LEU A 181 -4.75 -16.99 -6.14
N ALA A 182 -5.23 -18.22 -6.23
CA ALA A 182 -5.22 -19.01 -7.46
C ALA A 182 -6.04 -18.35 -8.58
N VAL A 183 -7.19 -17.75 -8.24
CA VAL A 183 -8.01 -16.98 -9.20
C VAL A 183 -7.25 -15.78 -9.75
N LEU A 184 -6.41 -15.12 -8.94
CA LEU A 184 -5.58 -14.01 -9.42
C LEU A 184 -4.47 -14.44 -10.40
N GLY A 185 -4.30 -15.76 -10.63
CA GLY A 185 -3.38 -16.31 -11.62
C GLY A 185 -3.97 -16.36 -13.03
N LEU A 186 -5.26 -16.09 -13.19
CA LEU A 186 -5.95 -16.10 -14.49
C LEU A 186 -5.72 -14.79 -15.24
N ARG A 187 -5.47 -14.91 -16.54
CA ARG A 187 -5.42 -13.79 -17.49
C ARG A 187 -6.78 -13.64 -18.19
N ASP A 188 -7.01 -12.47 -18.79
CA ASP A 188 -8.26 -12.16 -19.49
C ASP A 188 -8.51 -13.03 -20.73
N ASP A 189 -7.46 -13.62 -21.29
CA ASP A 189 -7.52 -14.55 -22.43
C ASP A 189 -7.74 -16.01 -22.00
N GLU A 190 -8.24 -16.25 -20.78
CA GLU A 190 -8.38 -17.57 -20.14
C GLU A 190 -7.03 -18.31 -19.96
N GLY A 191 -5.91 -17.61 -20.17
CA GLY A 191 -4.57 -18.11 -19.92
C GLY A 191 -4.15 -18.00 -18.45
N TRP A 192 -2.94 -18.48 -18.15
CA TRP A 192 -2.32 -18.35 -16.84
C TRP A 192 -1.21 -17.30 -16.87
N LEU A 193 -1.08 -16.53 -15.80
CA LEU A 193 0.09 -15.67 -15.58
C LEU A 193 1.34 -16.53 -15.46
N ASP A 194 2.45 -16.01 -15.97
CA ASP A 194 3.74 -16.66 -15.80
C ASP A 194 4.28 -16.48 -14.37
N ALA A 195 5.42 -17.13 -14.08
CA ALA A 195 6.03 -17.04 -12.76
C ALA A 195 6.56 -15.63 -12.44
N GLU A 196 6.93 -14.83 -13.44
CA GLU A 196 7.47 -13.49 -13.25
C GLU A 196 6.38 -12.51 -12.81
N ASP A 197 5.23 -12.55 -13.48
CA ASP A 197 4.09 -11.67 -13.21
C ASP A 197 3.29 -12.09 -11.97
N TYR A 198 3.30 -13.39 -11.64
CA TYR A 198 2.50 -13.91 -10.53
C TYR A 198 3.24 -13.88 -9.18
N THR A 199 4.57 -14.05 -9.15
CA THR A 199 5.37 -14.01 -7.90
C THR A 199 5.22 -12.70 -7.09
N PRO A 200 5.08 -11.51 -7.71
CA PRO A 200 4.74 -10.27 -7.01
C PRO A 200 3.46 -10.36 -6.16
N LYS A 201 2.42 -11.07 -6.60
CA LYS A 201 1.16 -11.23 -5.84
C LYS A 201 1.38 -11.98 -4.53
N TYR A 202 2.22 -13.03 -4.53
CA TYR A 202 2.63 -13.69 -3.29
C TYR A 202 3.45 -12.79 -2.37
N SER A 203 4.27 -11.91 -2.94
CA SER A 203 5.06 -10.95 -2.16
C SER A 203 4.16 -9.92 -1.46
N ALA A 204 3.15 -9.41 -2.17
CA ALA A 204 2.10 -8.55 -1.61
C ALA A 204 1.33 -9.26 -0.50
N ALA A 205 0.89 -10.51 -0.74
CA ALA A 205 0.21 -11.34 0.25
C ALA A 205 1.01 -11.44 1.56
N ILE A 206 2.30 -11.79 1.46
CA ILE A 206 3.19 -11.93 2.62
C ILE A 206 3.41 -10.61 3.35
N LYS A 207 3.66 -9.52 2.63
CA LYS A 207 3.99 -8.21 3.22
C LYS A 207 2.79 -7.68 4.03
N LEU A 208 1.59 -7.67 3.45
CA LEU A 208 0.41 -7.18 4.17
C LEU A 208 -0.04 -8.17 5.26
N ALA A 209 0.13 -9.48 5.09
CA ALA A 209 -0.15 -10.44 6.17
C ALA A 209 0.68 -10.14 7.43
N ARG A 210 1.98 -9.82 7.28
CA ARG A 210 2.83 -9.42 8.40
C ARG A 210 2.37 -8.10 9.03
N LEU A 211 2.02 -7.13 8.20
CA LEU A 211 1.50 -5.84 8.66
C LEU A 211 0.21 -6.03 9.49
N MET A 212 -0.72 -6.85 9.00
CA MET A 212 -1.96 -7.18 9.69
C MET A 212 -1.72 -7.94 11.01
N VAL A 213 -0.73 -8.83 11.09
CA VAL A 213 -0.36 -9.50 12.35
C VAL A 213 0.09 -8.50 13.41
N VAL A 214 0.85 -7.48 13.04
CA VAL A 214 1.22 -6.42 13.98
C VAL A 214 0.01 -5.59 14.38
N GLN A 215 -0.82 -5.21 13.42
CA GLN A 215 -2.03 -4.44 13.68
C GLN A 215 -3.02 -5.19 14.59
N GLU A 216 -3.17 -6.50 14.41
CA GLU A 216 -4.01 -7.35 15.26
C GLU A 216 -3.48 -7.40 16.69
N ALA A 217 -2.17 -7.53 16.87
CA ALA A 217 -1.56 -7.50 18.19
C ALA A 217 -1.73 -6.13 18.85
N TYR A 218 -1.62 -5.05 18.07
CA TYR A 218 -1.85 -3.70 18.53
C TYR A 218 -3.29 -3.54 19.07
N LYS A 219 -4.27 -3.91 18.25
CA LYS A 219 -5.69 -3.83 18.60
C LYS A 219 -6.08 -4.72 19.79
N ARG A 220 -5.56 -5.95 19.87
CA ARG A 220 -5.79 -6.81 21.05
C ARG A 220 -5.26 -6.21 22.34
N LYS A 221 -4.12 -5.50 22.29
CA LYS A 221 -3.58 -4.84 23.47
C LYS A 221 -4.43 -3.64 23.86
N GLU A 222 -4.85 -2.81 22.89
CA GLU A 222 -5.78 -1.69 23.11
C GLU A 222 -7.08 -2.16 23.79
N GLU A 223 -7.74 -3.17 23.21
CA GLU A 223 -8.96 -3.80 23.78
C GLU A 223 -8.72 -4.36 25.19
N ALA A 224 -7.58 -4.99 25.45
CA ALA A 224 -7.26 -5.53 26.77
C ALA A 224 -7.01 -4.42 27.81
N MET A 225 -6.40 -3.30 27.41
CA MET A 225 -6.18 -2.15 28.30
C MET A 225 -7.50 -1.45 28.64
N GLU A 226 -8.41 -1.31 27.67
CA GLU A 226 -9.76 -0.76 27.90
C GLU A 226 -10.54 -1.61 28.90
N LEU A 227 -10.59 -2.94 28.70
CA LEU A 227 -11.26 -3.86 29.61
C LEU A 227 -10.67 -3.82 31.03
N LEU A 228 -9.34 -3.70 31.14
CA LEU A 228 -8.68 -3.58 32.43
C LEU A 228 -9.07 -2.26 33.12
N GLN A 229 -9.06 -1.15 32.40
CA GLN A 229 -9.47 0.16 32.90
C GLN A 229 -10.91 0.13 33.41
N GLU A 230 -11.83 -0.51 32.69
CA GLU A 230 -13.23 -0.69 33.08
C GLU A 230 -13.37 -1.53 34.37
N GLN A 231 -12.58 -2.60 34.49
CA GLN A 231 -12.58 -3.46 35.67
C GLN A 231 -12.12 -2.71 36.93
N TYR A 232 -11.03 -1.94 36.85
CA TYR A 232 -10.53 -1.14 37.96
C TYR A 232 -11.49 0.01 38.31
N SER A 233 -12.08 0.67 37.31
CA SER A 233 -13.10 1.70 37.51
C SER A 233 -14.32 1.18 38.27
N THR A 234 -14.77 -0.04 37.93
CA THR A 234 -15.87 -0.73 38.63
C THR A 234 -15.51 -1.04 40.10
N GLN A 235 -14.23 -1.25 40.39
CA GLN A 235 -13.69 -1.49 41.74
C GLN A 235 -13.35 -0.19 42.50
N GLN A 236 -13.68 0.99 41.96
CA GLN A 236 -13.34 2.31 42.52
C GLN A 236 -11.82 2.53 42.72
N GLN A 237 -11.01 1.81 41.94
CA GLN A 237 -9.56 1.98 41.90
C GLN A 237 -9.17 2.62 40.56
N GLY A 238 -8.18 3.50 40.58
CA GLY A 238 -7.58 4.04 39.37
C GLY A 238 -6.34 3.23 39.01
N ILE A 239 -6.26 2.74 37.78
CA ILE A 239 -5.03 2.19 37.20
C ILE A 239 -4.41 3.23 36.27
N SER A 240 -3.10 3.40 36.33
CA SER A 240 -2.36 4.28 35.42
C SER A 240 -2.14 3.61 34.07
N GLN A 241 -1.97 4.38 32.99
CA GLN A 241 -1.67 3.81 31.67
C GLN A 241 -0.43 2.90 31.71
N ASP A 242 0.64 3.31 32.37
CA ASP A 242 1.88 2.52 32.49
C ASP A 242 1.67 1.17 33.18
N GLU A 243 0.75 1.11 34.15
CA GLU A 243 0.42 -0.12 34.88
C GLU A 243 -0.43 -1.04 34.01
N SER A 244 -1.43 -0.49 33.30
CA SER A 244 -2.20 -1.24 32.29
C SER A 244 -1.30 -1.82 31.18
N HIS A 245 -0.30 -1.06 30.74
CA HIS A 245 0.67 -1.52 29.75
C HIS A 245 1.53 -2.71 30.24
N ARG A 246 1.80 -2.80 31.55
CA ARG A 246 2.58 -3.86 32.20
C ARG A 246 1.76 -5.11 32.51
N GLU A 247 0.50 -4.94 32.91
CA GLU A 247 -0.40 -6.06 33.21
C GLU A 247 -0.90 -6.76 31.94
N THR A 248 -1.08 -6.01 30.85
CA THR A 248 -1.47 -6.58 29.56
C THR A 248 -0.29 -7.27 28.86
N SER A 249 -0.62 -8.26 28.03
CA SER A 249 0.40 -8.94 27.21
C SER A 249 1.21 -7.94 26.38
N SER A 250 2.51 -8.20 26.23
CA SER A 250 3.37 -7.37 25.37
C SER A 250 3.04 -7.58 23.90
N TYR A 251 3.32 -6.58 23.06
CA TYR A 251 3.17 -6.71 21.60
C TYR A 251 3.98 -7.90 21.08
N TYR A 252 5.22 -8.07 21.54
CA TYR A 252 6.06 -9.22 21.21
C TYR A 252 5.36 -10.56 21.51
N HIS A 253 4.73 -10.70 22.69
CA HIS A 253 4.06 -11.94 23.05
C HIS A 253 2.88 -12.25 22.13
N LEU A 254 2.01 -11.26 21.88
CA LEU A 254 0.85 -11.40 21.00
C LEU A 254 1.27 -11.75 19.56
N ILE A 255 2.28 -11.05 19.04
CA ILE A 255 2.86 -11.30 17.71
C ILE A 255 3.49 -12.69 17.66
N SER A 256 4.32 -13.07 18.63
CA SER A 256 4.98 -14.37 18.66
C SER A 256 3.98 -15.52 18.66
N CYS A 257 2.86 -15.39 19.38
CA CYS A 257 1.77 -16.36 19.37
C CYS A 257 1.17 -16.54 17.97
N MET A 258 0.88 -15.46 17.25
CA MET A 258 0.34 -15.51 15.89
C MET A 258 1.38 -16.00 14.87
N VAL A 259 2.62 -15.53 14.98
CA VAL A 259 3.72 -15.91 14.09
C VAL A 259 3.98 -17.41 14.15
N LYS A 260 4.14 -17.96 15.37
CA LYS A 260 4.31 -19.40 15.59
C LYS A 260 3.10 -20.20 15.15
N LYS A 261 1.89 -19.62 15.22
CA LYS A 261 0.66 -20.30 14.84
C LYS A 261 0.54 -20.48 13.33
N PHE A 262 0.74 -19.41 12.55
CA PHE A 262 0.42 -19.43 11.13
C PHE A 262 1.36 -18.67 10.20
N MET A 263 2.43 -18.00 10.65
CA MET A 263 3.32 -17.21 9.77
C MET A 263 4.68 -17.85 9.45
N THR A 264 5.04 -18.98 10.07
CA THR A 264 6.37 -19.61 9.84
C THR A 264 6.28 -20.82 8.90
N MET A 265 7.33 -21.09 8.13
CA MET A 265 7.42 -22.19 7.15
C MET A 265 7.46 -23.60 7.72
N SER A 266 7.75 -23.74 9.01
CA SER A 266 7.81 -25.03 9.68
C SER A 266 6.59 -25.15 10.60
N PRO A 267 5.64 -26.05 10.30
CA PRO A 267 4.44 -26.17 11.12
C PRO A 267 4.72 -26.85 12.49
N GLY A 268 5.95 -27.33 12.72
CA GLY A 268 6.26 -28.16 13.87
C GLY A 268 5.40 -29.42 13.85
N ASN A 269 4.54 -29.58 14.85
CA ASN A 269 3.60 -30.71 14.96
C ASN A 269 2.16 -30.35 14.49
N ARG A 270 1.96 -29.21 13.84
CA ARG A 270 0.64 -28.77 13.34
C ARG A 270 0.49 -29.09 11.86
N ASP A 271 -0.73 -28.95 11.37
CA ASP A 271 -0.98 -28.92 9.92
C ASP A 271 -0.36 -27.66 9.30
N PRO A 272 0.06 -27.71 8.02
CA PRO A 272 0.50 -26.52 7.31
C PRO A 272 -0.55 -25.41 7.26
N THR A 273 -0.12 -24.16 7.05
CA THR A 273 -1.04 -23.01 6.91
C THR A 273 -0.88 -22.34 5.54
N PRO A 274 -1.85 -21.49 5.11
CA PRO A 274 -1.75 -20.76 3.85
C PRO A 274 -0.41 -20.04 3.65
N MET A 275 0.12 -19.40 4.69
CA MET A 275 1.40 -18.72 4.60
C MET A 275 2.56 -19.65 4.26
N GLN A 276 2.55 -20.88 4.77
CA GLN A 276 3.60 -21.85 4.45
C GLN A 276 3.58 -22.21 2.97
N TRP A 277 2.38 -22.44 2.44
CA TRP A 277 2.17 -22.70 1.03
C TRP A 277 2.61 -21.51 0.18
N ILE A 278 2.17 -20.29 0.53
CA ILE A 278 2.54 -19.05 -0.16
C ILE A 278 4.06 -18.83 -0.16
N PHE A 279 4.74 -19.07 0.96
CA PHE A 279 6.20 -18.97 1.01
C PHE A 279 6.89 -19.99 0.10
N ARG A 280 6.38 -21.22 0.01
CA ARG A 280 6.91 -22.26 -0.89
C ARG A 280 6.67 -21.90 -2.35
N ALA A 281 5.44 -21.55 -2.70
CA ALA A 281 5.04 -21.15 -4.05
C ALA A 281 5.85 -19.95 -4.55
N ARG A 282 6.01 -18.91 -3.72
CA ARG A 282 6.87 -17.76 -4.02
C ARG A 282 8.34 -18.16 -4.23
N SER A 283 8.89 -19.01 -3.36
CA SER A 283 10.28 -19.46 -3.48
C SER A 283 10.50 -20.30 -4.73
N TYR A 284 9.49 -21.10 -5.11
CA TYR A 284 9.49 -21.88 -6.34
C TYR A 284 9.38 -20.99 -7.59
N GLY A 285 8.50 -19.99 -7.59
CA GLY A 285 8.39 -19.00 -8.66
C GLY A 285 9.69 -18.22 -8.89
N PHE A 286 10.37 -17.79 -7.82
CA PHE A 286 11.71 -17.19 -7.94
C PHE A 286 12.73 -18.16 -8.53
N LYS A 287 12.70 -19.44 -8.12
CA LYS A 287 13.60 -20.43 -8.69
C LYS A 287 13.38 -20.57 -10.19
N ILE A 288 12.13 -20.63 -10.66
CA ILE A 288 11.81 -20.64 -12.10
C ILE A 288 12.40 -19.40 -12.78
N ARG A 289 12.11 -18.20 -12.25
CA ARG A 289 12.61 -16.94 -12.83
C ARG A 289 14.13 -16.89 -12.98
N TYR A 290 14.87 -17.37 -11.99
CA TYR A 290 16.34 -17.31 -12.01
C TYR A 290 17.02 -18.49 -12.71
N THR A 291 16.33 -19.61 -12.92
CA THR A 291 16.94 -20.83 -13.50
C THR A 291 16.41 -21.19 -14.88
N THR A 292 15.24 -20.68 -15.27
CA THR A 292 14.66 -20.88 -16.59
C THR A 292 15.00 -19.67 -17.45
N THR A 293 15.66 -19.90 -18.58
CA THR A 293 15.82 -18.87 -19.61
C THR A 293 14.43 -18.43 -20.08
N ALA A 294 14.09 -17.16 -19.84
CA ALA A 294 12.86 -16.57 -20.35
C ALA A 294 12.81 -16.70 -21.88
N GLU A 295 11.61 -16.83 -22.44
CA GLU A 295 11.43 -16.72 -23.88
C GLU A 295 11.93 -15.33 -24.33
N GLY A 296 12.60 -15.28 -25.49
CA GLY A 296 13.21 -14.04 -25.96
C GLY A 296 12.14 -12.97 -26.24
N CYS A 297 12.01 -11.99 -25.34
CA CYS A 297 11.07 -10.87 -25.45
C CYS A 297 11.59 -9.73 -26.35
N ILE A 298 12.90 -9.74 -26.64
CA ILE A 298 13.57 -8.77 -27.51
C ILE A 298 14.15 -9.52 -28.70
N GLN A 299 13.69 -9.20 -29.90
CA GLN A 299 14.30 -9.67 -31.14
C GLN A 299 15.08 -8.55 -31.81
N TRP A 300 16.28 -8.88 -32.29
CA TRP A 300 17.11 -7.99 -33.08
C TRP A 300 17.08 -8.41 -34.54
N VAL A 301 16.64 -7.53 -35.42
CA VAL A 301 16.69 -7.73 -36.87
C VAL A 301 17.45 -6.55 -37.49
N GLY A 302 18.76 -6.70 -37.63
CA GLY A 302 19.63 -5.59 -38.04
C GLY A 302 19.58 -4.45 -37.02
N ASP A 303 19.24 -3.24 -37.48
CA ASP A 303 19.10 -2.03 -36.65
C ASP A 303 17.70 -1.87 -36.04
N THR A 304 16.82 -2.86 -36.21
CA THR A 304 15.46 -2.87 -35.65
C THR A 304 15.40 -3.74 -34.41
N ILE A 305 14.84 -3.18 -33.34
CA ILE A 305 14.44 -3.88 -32.13
C ILE A 305 12.94 -4.19 -32.22
N LEU A 306 12.57 -5.44 -32.00
CA LEU A 306 11.17 -5.82 -31.75
C LEU A 306 11.02 -6.18 -30.28
N TYR A 307 10.09 -5.51 -29.61
CA TYR A 307 9.67 -5.82 -28.25
C TYR A 307 8.14 -5.95 -28.25
N GLN A 308 7.65 -7.15 -27.97
CA GLN A 308 6.23 -7.49 -28.09
C GLN A 308 5.67 -7.13 -29.49
N GLN A 309 4.66 -6.25 -29.56
CA GLN A 309 4.07 -5.76 -30.81
C GLN A 309 4.72 -4.47 -31.32
N ILE A 310 5.68 -3.91 -30.59
CA ILE A 310 6.35 -2.66 -30.93
C ILE A 310 7.61 -2.97 -31.71
N ARG A 311 7.73 -2.34 -32.87
CA ARG A 311 8.92 -2.38 -33.71
C ARG A 311 9.47 -0.97 -33.77
N PHE A 312 10.72 -0.80 -33.40
CA PHE A 312 11.41 0.48 -33.56
C PHE A 312 12.85 0.27 -34.05
N ASP A 313 13.33 1.21 -34.86
CA ASP A 313 14.74 1.26 -35.24
C ASP A 313 15.57 2.09 -34.24
N MET A 314 16.90 1.96 -34.32
CA MET A 314 17.79 2.73 -33.46
C MET A 314 17.72 4.25 -33.66
N ALA A 315 17.27 4.72 -34.82
CA ALA A 315 17.09 6.16 -35.08
C ALA A 315 15.81 6.69 -34.39
N GLU A 316 14.74 5.90 -34.35
CA GLU A 316 13.51 6.18 -33.62
C GLU A 316 13.77 6.21 -32.12
N VAL A 317 14.52 5.24 -31.57
CA VAL A 317 14.94 5.28 -30.14
C VAL A 317 15.73 6.54 -29.84
N LYS A 318 16.69 6.88 -30.70
CA LYS A 318 17.50 8.08 -30.53
C LYS A 318 16.66 9.35 -30.62
N THR A 319 15.64 9.37 -31.47
CA THR A 319 14.71 10.50 -31.62
C THR A 319 13.79 10.62 -30.41
N MET A 320 13.23 9.51 -29.92
CA MET A 320 12.44 9.45 -28.71
C MET A 320 13.24 9.94 -27.49
N MET A 321 14.47 9.44 -27.32
CA MET A 321 15.35 9.87 -26.22
C MET A 321 15.71 11.35 -26.33
N ARG A 322 15.97 11.87 -27.53
CA ARG A 322 16.17 13.32 -27.74
C ARG A 322 14.93 14.12 -27.39
N GLY A 323 13.75 13.68 -27.84
CA GLY A 323 12.48 14.33 -27.51
C GLY A 323 12.22 14.40 -26.01
N LEU A 324 12.45 13.29 -25.28
CA LEU A 324 12.35 13.26 -23.83
C LEU A 324 13.34 14.22 -23.15
N VAL A 325 14.59 14.28 -23.64
CA VAL A 325 15.60 15.24 -23.12
C VAL A 325 15.19 16.68 -23.39
N ASP A 326 14.66 16.97 -24.58
CA ASP A 326 14.23 18.32 -24.97
C ASP A 326 12.99 18.76 -24.17
N GLU A 327 12.04 17.86 -23.94
CA GLU A 327 10.87 18.09 -23.08
C GLU A 327 11.26 18.30 -21.62
N ALA A 328 12.12 17.43 -21.07
CA ALA A 328 12.64 17.58 -19.73
C ALA A 328 13.41 18.90 -19.54
N ARG A 329 14.19 19.32 -20.54
CA ARG A 329 14.86 20.63 -20.56
C ARG A 329 13.87 21.78 -20.61
N ALA A 330 12.81 21.67 -21.41
CA ALA A 330 11.76 22.68 -21.46
C ALA A 330 11.06 22.82 -20.11
N VAL A 331 10.64 21.73 -19.48
CA VAL A 331 10.03 21.75 -18.14
C VAL A 331 10.99 22.35 -17.12
N LEU A 332 12.23 21.86 -17.06
CA LEU A 332 13.24 22.34 -16.11
C LEU A 332 13.52 23.83 -16.28
N TYR A 333 13.86 24.28 -17.49
CA TYR A 333 14.31 25.66 -17.68
C TYR A 333 13.17 26.65 -17.84
N LYS A 334 12.14 26.34 -18.63
CA LYS A 334 11.05 27.28 -18.94
C LYS A 334 9.98 27.30 -17.86
N GLU A 335 9.65 26.15 -17.27
CA GLU A 335 8.53 26.03 -16.33
C GLU A 335 8.95 26.13 -14.88
N LEU A 336 10.01 25.42 -14.49
CA LEU A 336 10.52 25.40 -13.11
C LEU A 336 11.48 26.55 -12.83
N MET A 337 12.53 26.70 -13.63
CA MET A 337 13.56 27.75 -13.42
C MET A 337 13.17 29.10 -14.03
N MET A 338 12.12 29.17 -14.85
CA MET A 338 11.60 30.41 -15.46
C MET A 338 12.65 31.23 -16.21
N VAL A 339 13.47 30.53 -16.99
CA VAL A 339 14.57 31.07 -17.80
C VAL A 339 14.13 31.19 -19.26
N ASP A 340 14.68 32.15 -19.99
CA ASP A 340 14.41 32.29 -21.41
C ASP A 340 15.21 31.26 -22.21
N MET A 341 14.49 30.50 -23.04
CA MET A 341 15.09 29.58 -24.01
C MET A 341 15.09 30.24 -25.39
N ASP A 342 16.16 30.05 -26.15
CA ASP A 342 16.23 30.52 -27.53
C ASP A 342 15.38 29.65 -28.49
N SER A 343 15.36 30.02 -29.77
CA SER A 343 14.61 29.28 -30.80
C SER A 343 15.14 27.86 -31.07
N GLN A 344 16.28 27.48 -30.50
CA GLN A 344 16.88 26.15 -30.57
C GLN A 344 16.76 25.38 -29.25
N GLY A 345 16.02 25.93 -28.27
CA GLY A 345 15.83 25.32 -26.96
C GLY A 345 17.08 25.32 -26.08
N GLN A 346 18.05 26.19 -26.37
CA GLN A 346 19.23 26.39 -25.53
C GLN A 346 18.98 27.55 -24.54
N VAL A 347 19.59 27.43 -23.37
CA VAL A 347 19.55 28.44 -22.32
C VAL A 347 20.89 29.16 -22.30
N ASP A 348 20.85 30.48 -22.15
CA ASP A 348 22.06 31.25 -21.88
C ASP A 348 22.63 30.83 -20.53
N ALA A 349 23.90 30.38 -20.54
CA ALA A 349 24.59 29.90 -19.35
C ALA A 349 24.68 30.95 -18.22
N THR A 350 24.49 32.24 -18.54
CA THR A 350 24.44 33.30 -17.52
C THR A 350 23.12 33.34 -16.73
N GLN A 351 22.06 32.72 -17.23
CA GLN A 351 20.74 32.72 -16.58
C GLN A 351 20.53 31.53 -15.64
N VAL A 352 21.43 30.54 -15.67
CA VAL A 352 21.35 29.33 -14.84
C VAL A 352 22.62 29.16 -14.02
N PRO A 353 22.54 28.73 -12.75
CA PRO A 353 23.72 28.41 -11.97
C PRO A 353 24.52 27.28 -12.63
N GLY A 354 25.84 27.43 -12.67
CA GLY A 354 26.73 26.37 -13.09
C GLY A 354 26.73 25.22 -12.08
N ILE A 355 26.72 23.98 -12.58
CA ILE A 355 26.96 22.79 -11.78
C ILE A 355 28.28 22.17 -12.27
N ASP A 356 29.27 22.10 -11.40
CA ASP A 356 30.55 21.44 -11.68
C ASP A 356 30.41 19.92 -11.50
N TRP A 357 29.80 19.28 -12.50
CA TRP A 357 29.50 17.85 -12.48
C TRP A 357 30.74 16.98 -12.28
N ASP A 358 31.91 17.43 -12.74
CA ASP A 358 33.16 16.66 -12.69
C ASP A 358 33.76 16.63 -11.27
N MET A 359 33.46 17.62 -10.44
CA MET A 359 33.94 17.72 -9.06
C MET A 359 32.95 17.16 -8.03
N MET A 360 31.76 16.75 -8.46
CA MET A 360 30.76 16.22 -7.54
C MET A 360 31.15 14.84 -7.01
N VAL A 361 31.04 14.70 -5.69
CA VAL A 361 31.37 13.47 -4.97
C VAL A 361 30.22 13.05 -4.08
N ASP A 362 30.00 11.75 -3.97
CA ASP A 362 29.07 11.19 -3.00
C ASP A 362 29.84 10.62 -1.79
N ASN A 363 29.14 10.44 -0.67
CA ASN A 363 29.62 9.65 0.45
C ASN A 363 28.86 8.31 0.48
N PRO A 364 29.39 7.26 -0.17
CA PRO A 364 28.69 5.97 -0.28
C PRO A 364 28.56 5.23 1.07
N SER A 365 29.15 5.76 2.15
CA SER A 365 29.02 5.22 3.50
C SER A 365 27.95 5.92 4.34
N GLU A 366 27.39 7.04 3.85
CA GLU A 366 26.31 7.76 4.54
C GLU A 366 24.97 7.08 4.24
N ASN A 367 24.28 6.67 5.30
CA ASN A 367 23.07 5.84 5.21
C ASN A 367 21.85 6.48 5.88
N ARG A 368 21.96 7.75 6.30
CA ARG A 368 20.83 8.52 6.79
C ARG A 368 19.71 8.59 5.76
N VAL A 369 18.49 8.36 6.21
CA VAL A 369 17.29 8.53 5.40
C VAL A 369 17.18 10.00 4.95
N GLY A 370 16.97 10.21 3.65
CA GLY A 370 16.92 11.55 3.04
C GLY A 370 18.27 12.16 2.69
N TRP A 371 19.38 11.43 2.86
CA TRP A 371 20.69 11.84 2.35
C TRP A 371 20.71 11.84 0.82
N SER A 372 21.27 12.90 0.24
CA SER A 372 21.66 12.99 -1.16
C SER A 372 23.10 13.47 -1.27
N PHE A 373 23.77 13.19 -2.39
CA PHE A 373 25.06 13.82 -2.70
C PHE A 373 24.95 15.36 -2.70
N LEU A 374 23.75 15.92 -2.87
CA LEU A 374 23.47 17.36 -2.73
C LEU A 374 23.71 17.89 -1.31
N ASP A 375 23.69 17.04 -0.28
CA ASP A 375 23.94 17.39 1.12
C ASP A 375 25.42 17.25 1.52
N ASP A 376 26.27 16.75 0.62
CA ASP A 376 27.70 16.60 0.87
C ASP A 376 28.41 17.96 0.90
N GLU A 377 29.06 18.30 2.02
CA GLU A 377 29.76 19.58 2.20
C GLU A 377 30.86 19.86 1.16
N ARG A 378 31.35 18.80 0.49
CA ARG A 378 32.34 18.91 -0.60
C ARG A 378 31.73 19.42 -1.89
N ASN A 379 30.43 19.23 -2.09
CA ASN A 379 29.69 19.69 -3.26
C ASN A 379 29.21 21.12 -3.03
N ARG A 380 30.00 22.10 -3.50
CA ARG A 380 29.66 23.52 -3.39
C ARG A 380 28.95 24.00 -4.64
N PHE A 381 27.73 24.50 -4.46
CA PHE A 381 26.96 25.15 -5.51
C PHE A 381 27.25 26.65 -5.56
N GLU A 382 27.17 27.25 -6.74
CA GLU A 382 27.36 28.71 -6.93
C GLU A 382 26.27 29.54 -6.23
N VAL A 383 25.12 28.91 -5.97
CA VAL A 383 23.93 29.54 -5.38
C VAL A 383 23.38 28.66 -4.26
N ASP A 384 22.61 29.26 -3.35
CA ASP A 384 21.81 28.50 -2.40
C ASP A 384 20.60 27.89 -3.14
N GLY A 385 20.65 26.59 -3.41
CA GLY A 385 19.59 25.89 -4.13
C GLY A 385 18.20 25.98 -3.50
N LYS A 386 18.10 26.22 -2.18
CA LYS A 386 16.81 26.40 -1.49
C LYS A 386 16.24 27.80 -1.67
N TRP A 387 17.10 28.80 -1.81
CA TRP A 387 16.69 30.21 -1.87
C TRP A 387 16.78 30.84 -3.25
N TRP A 388 17.50 30.23 -4.20
CA TRP A 388 17.79 30.82 -5.50
C TRP A 388 16.54 31.27 -6.27
N LEU A 389 15.51 30.42 -6.37
CA LEU A 389 14.27 30.77 -7.06
C LEU A 389 13.46 31.82 -6.29
N TYR A 390 13.47 31.76 -4.95
CA TYR A 390 12.83 32.76 -4.10
C TYR A 390 13.48 34.14 -4.24
N GLU A 391 14.81 34.19 -4.28
CA GLU A 391 15.55 35.43 -4.48
C GLU A 391 15.20 36.07 -5.83
N ARG A 392 15.11 35.27 -6.89
CA ARG A 392 14.65 35.73 -8.21
C ARG A 392 13.21 36.24 -8.20
N MET A 393 12.32 35.63 -7.42
CA MET A 393 10.94 36.14 -7.25
C MET A 393 10.92 37.53 -6.58
N PHE A 394 11.86 37.81 -5.68
CA PHE A 394 11.96 39.13 -5.03
C PHE A 394 12.66 40.18 -5.90
N THR A 395 13.61 39.80 -6.73
CA THR A 395 14.40 40.73 -7.55
C THR A 395 13.83 40.95 -8.95
N GLU A 396 13.23 39.91 -9.57
CA GLU A 396 12.71 39.94 -10.93
C GLU A 396 11.18 40.01 -10.94
N GLN A 397 10.63 41.17 -11.32
CA GLN A 397 9.18 41.40 -11.42
C GLN A 397 8.50 40.39 -12.37
N ARG A 398 9.17 40.03 -13.46
CA ARG A 398 8.65 39.07 -14.45
C ARG A 398 8.44 37.66 -13.88
N VAL A 399 9.40 37.17 -13.07
CA VAL A 399 9.30 35.86 -12.42
C VAL A 399 8.16 35.86 -11.42
N ARG A 400 8.05 36.94 -10.63
CA ARG A 400 6.96 37.14 -9.67
C ARG A 400 5.57 37.10 -10.32
N GLU A 401 5.37 37.86 -11.39
CA GLU A 401 4.11 37.90 -12.12
C GLU A 401 3.76 36.54 -12.74
N ARG A 402 4.75 35.80 -13.25
CA ARG A 402 4.53 34.48 -13.85
C ARG A 402 4.15 33.40 -12.82
N ILE A 403 4.68 33.47 -11.60
CA ILE A 403 4.30 32.59 -10.49
C ILE A 403 2.87 32.93 -10.03
N ILE A 404 2.59 34.21 -9.75
CA ILE A 404 1.28 34.66 -9.24
C ILE A 404 0.16 34.40 -10.26
N ASN A 405 0.41 34.61 -11.56
CA ASN A 405 -0.59 34.41 -12.60
C ASN A 405 -0.80 32.93 -12.97
N LYS A 406 0.22 32.06 -12.81
CA LYS A 406 0.02 30.61 -12.99
C LYS A 406 -0.94 30.03 -11.94
N THR A 407 -0.85 30.50 -10.68
CA THR A 407 -1.80 30.11 -9.63
C THR A 407 -3.24 30.51 -9.92
N SER A 408 -3.51 31.49 -10.79
CA SER A 408 -4.87 31.88 -11.18
C SER A 408 -5.45 31.13 -12.40
N GLU A 409 -4.62 30.38 -13.15
CA GLU A 409 -5.08 29.60 -14.31
C GLU A 409 -5.32 28.12 -13.99
N ASP A 410 -4.69 27.56 -12.94
CA ASP A 410 -4.88 26.16 -12.51
C ASP A 410 -6.18 25.90 -11.70
N GLU A 411 -6.99 26.93 -11.41
CA GLU A 411 -8.30 26.80 -10.75
C GLU A 411 -9.48 26.57 -11.72
N ARG A 412 -9.24 26.32 -13.01
CA ARG A 412 -10.31 25.91 -13.94
C ARG A 412 -10.18 24.43 -14.31
N PRO A 413 -10.98 23.52 -13.72
CA PRO A 413 -11.09 22.19 -14.25
C PRO A 413 -11.65 22.29 -15.67
N THR A 414 -10.90 21.77 -16.62
CA THR A 414 -11.38 21.61 -18.00
C THR A 414 -12.37 20.45 -17.95
N ILE A 415 -13.65 20.76 -18.17
CA ILE A 415 -14.75 19.82 -18.36
C ILE A 415 -14.45 18.88 -19.54
#